data_AF-A0AA46ZY68-F1
#
_entry.id   AF-A0AA46ZY68-F1
#
_cell.length_a   1.000
_cell.length_b   1.000
_cell.length_c   1.000
_cell.angle_alpha   90.00
_cell.angle_beta   90.00
_cell.angle_gamma   90.00
#
_symmetry.space_group_name_H-M   'P 1'
#
loop_
_entity.id
_entity.type
_entity.pdbx_description
1 polymer ?
#
loop_
_entity_poly.entity_id
_entity_poly.type
_entity_poly.pdbx_seq_one_letter_code
_entity_poly.pdbx_strand_id
1 'polypeptide(L)'
;MGIKTKTIAPFIAAAATAQGAYDEIAQECVADLAEELELNDLQKEVEAAFKKIEKLSDDDFDAYLEEAAKAVKAGEKEATLLISLQVLASDGVITADEMENYFAFAELLGIDDEKASELFDDFVEEADDLEIEA
;
A
#
# COMPACT_ATOMS: atom_id res chain seq x y z
N MET A 1 11.25 -13.52 -6.53
CA MET A 1 11.34 -12.62 -5.37
C MET A 1 10.61 -13.29 -4.20
N GLY A 2 10.99 -13.05 -2.94
CA GLY A 2 10.47 -13.80 -1.78
C GLY A 2 9.50 -13.02 -0.90
N ILE A 3 8.74 -12.09 -1.49
CA ILE A 3 7.70 -11.32 -0.77
C ILE A 3 6.68 -12.29 -0.19
N LYS A 4 6.29 -12.02 1.05
CA LYS A 4 5.26 -12.79 1.74
C LYS A 4 4.00 -11.97 1.84
N THR A 5 2.91 -12.61 1.48
CA THR A 5 1.55 -12.08 1.53
C THR A 5 1.22 -11.39 2.84
N LYS A 6 1.46 -12.07 3.96
CA LYS A 6 1.18 -11.57 5.31
C LYS A 6 1.98 -10.33 5.71
N THR A 7 3.09 -10.10 5.03
CA THR A 7 4.00 -8.99 5.30
C THR A 7 3.52 -7.71 4.63
N ILE A 8 2.96 -7.81 3.42
CA ILE A 8 2.51 -6.66 2.62
C ILE A 8 1.01 -6.37 2.79
N ALA A 9 0.20 -7.37 3.15
CA ALA A 9 -1.24 -7.23 3.30
C ALA A 9 -1.69 -6.09 4.25
N PRO A 10 -1.02 -5.82 5.39
CA PRO A 10 -1.39 -4.68 6.25
C PRO A 10 -1.29 -3.33 5.53
N PHE A 11 -0.24 -3.13 4.74
CA PHE A 11 -0.01 -1.88 4.00
C PHE A 11 -0.95 -1.72 2.81
N ILE A 12 -1.28 -2.82 2.12
CA ILE A 12 -2.29 -2.81 1.06
C ILE A 12 -3.68 -2.49 1.62
N ALA A 13 -4.04 -3.10 2.75
CA ALA A 13 -5.34 -2.84 3.38
C ALA A 13 -5.45 -1.41 3.92
N ALA A 14 -4.35 -0.84 4.42
CA ALA A 14 -4.27 0.56 4.79
C ALA A 14 -4.41 1.49 3.59
N ALA A 15 -3.72 1.21 2.48
CA ALA A 15 -3.86 1.95 1.22
C ALA A 15 -5.31 1.96 0.72
N ALA A 16 -5.97 0.79 0.68
CA ALA A 16 -7.38 0.71 0.30
C ALA A 16 -8.32 1.45 1.27
N THR A 17 -7.94 1.60 2.54
CA THR A 17 -8.70 2.39 3.52
C THR A 17 -8.53 3.88 3.27
N ALA A 18 -7.32 4.32 2.91
CA ALA A 18 -7.01 5.71 2.55
C ALA A 18 -7.75 6.15 1.27
N GLN A 19 -7.88 5.26 0.30
CA GLN A 19 -8.74 5.44 -0.89
C GLN A 19 -10.24 5.53 -0.53
N GLY A 20 -10.62 5.16 0.70
CA GLY A 20 -11.96 5.28 1.24
C GLY A 20 -12.67 3.94 1.48
N ALA A 21 -12.34 2.88 0.74
CA ALA A 21 -12.83 1.52 1.00
C ALA A 21 -12.06 0.45 0.18
N TYR A 22 -12.04 -0.78 0.70
CA TYR A 22 -11.66 -1.96 -0.09
C TYR A 22 -12.81 -2.43 -1.00
N ASP A 23 -13.15 -1.59 -1.99
CA ASP A 23 -14.25 -1.77 -2.93
C ASP A 23 -13.88 -2.63 -4.15
N GLU A 24 -14.72 -2.64 -5.21
CA GLU A 24 -14.47 -3.46 -6.40
C GLU A 24 -13.18 -3.07 -7.14
N ILE A 25 -12.83 -1.78 -7.19
CA ILE A 25 -11.63 -1.29 -7.88
C ILE A 25 -10.39 -1.72 -7.10
N ALA A 26 -10.38 -1.48 -5.78
CA ALA A 26 -9.27 -1.90 -4.92
C ALA A 26 -9.11 -3.44 -4.93
N GLN A 27 -10.21 -4.19 -4.95
CA GLN A 27 -10.18 -5.66 -5.02
C GLN A 27 -9.64 -6.19 -6.34
N GLU A 28 -9.96 -5.54 -7.46
CA GLU A 28 -9.42 -5.87 -8.80
C GLU A 28 -7.92 -5.59 -8.84
N CYS A 29 -7.48 -4.42 -8.37
CA CYS A 29 -6.06 -4.08 -8.25
C CYS A 29 -5.29 -5.12 -7.41
N VAL A 30 -5.85 -5.52 -6.26
CA VAL A 30 -5.22 -6.56 -5.41
C VAL A 30 -5.26 -7.95 -6.06
N ALA A 31 -6.24 -8.24 -6.92
CA ALA A 31 -6.27 -9.48 -7.71
C ALA A 31 -5.13 -9.50 -8.73
N ASP A 32 -4.95 -8.42 -9.48
CA ASP A 32 -3.90 -8.30 -10.50
C ASP A 32 -2.51 -8.38 -9.87
N LEU A 33 -2.30 -7.68 -8.74
CA LEU A 33 -1.10 -7.81 -7.90
C LEU A 33 -0.84 -9.24 -7.44
N ALA A 34 -1.89 -9.96 -7.04
CA ALA A 34 -1.78 -11.34 -6.59
C ALA A 34 -1.32 -12.26 -7.74
N GLU A 35 -1.82 -12.03 -8.95
CA GLU A 35 -1.42 -12.77 -10.15
C GLU A 35 0.01 -12.43 -10.57
N GLU A 36 0.36 -11.15 -10.66
CA GLU A 36 1.70 -10.68 -11.08
C GLU A 36 2.81 -11.19 -10.14
N LEU A 37 2.56 -11.16 -8.84
CA LEU A 37 3.53 -11.54 -7.81
C LEU A 37 3.49 -13.05 -7.47
N GLU A 38 2.59 -13.81 -8.11
CA GLU A 38 2.32 -15.23 -7.82
C GLU A 38 1.91 -15.49 -6.34
N LEU A 39 1.19 -14.54 -5.73
CA LEU A 39 0.75 -14.53 -4.34
C LEU A 39 -0.72 -14.95 -4.20
N ASN A 40 -1.00 -16.24 -4.41
CA ASN A 40 -2.36 -16.78 -4.45
C ASN A 40 -3.25 -16.54 -3.20
N ASP A 41 -2.68 -16.15 -2.06
CA ASP A 41 -3.41 -15.85 -0.82
C ASP A 41 -3.57 -14.35 -0.54
N LEU A 42 -3.14 -13.46 -1.45
CA LEU A 42 -3.07 -12.01 -1.21
C LEU A 42 -4.41 -11.38 -0.90
N GLN A 43 -5.39 -11.56 -1.77
CA GLN A 43 -6.73 -11.01 -1.56
C GLN A 43 -7.31 -11.41 -0.20
N LYS A 44 -7.11 -12.66 0.21
CA LYS A 44 -7.59 -13.16 1.50
C LYS A 44 -6.89 -12.51 2.68
N GLU A 45 -5.58 -12.36 2.63
CA GLU A 45 -4.81 -11.74 3.72
C GLU A 45 -5.09 -10.23 3.79
N VAL A 46 -5.29 -9.55 2.65
CA VAL A 46 -5.71 -8.15 2.58
C VAL A 46 -7.11 -7.97 3.17
N GLU A 47 -8.08 -8.81 2.80
CA GLU A 47 -9.44 -8.75 3.36
C GLU A 47 -9.42 -8.97 4.89
N ALA A 48 -8.56 -9.86 5.39
CA ALA A 48 -8.40 -10.08 6.81
C ALA A 48 -7.76 -8.88 7.53
N ALA A 49 -6.78 -8.23 6.91
CA ALA A 49 -6.15 -7.02 7.43
C ALA A 49 -7.14 -5.83 7.43
N PHE A 50 -7.90 -5.64 6.36
CA PHE A 50 -8.93 -4.61 6.24
C PHE A 50 -9.97 -4.73 7.36
N LYS A 51 -10.56 -5.92 7.56
CA LYS A 51 -11.51 -6.20 8.66
C LYS A 51 -10.94 -6.04 10.06
N LYS A 52 -9.61 -6.03 10.19
CA LYS A 52 -8.92 -5.73 11.44
C LYS A 52 -8.84 -4.21 11.60
N ILE A 53 -8.33 -3.50 10.58
CA ILE A 53 -8.20 -2.04 10.54
C ILE A 53 -9.51 -1.34 10.89
N GLU A 54 -10.64 -1.77 10.32
CA GLU A 54 -11.99 -1.21 10.59
C GLU A 54 -12.41 -1.20 12.07
N LYS A 55 -11.70 -1.94 12.94
CA LYS A 55 -12.00 -2.08 14.36
C LYS A 55 -10.97 -1.40 15.27
N LEU A 56 -9.90 -0.86 14.69
CA LEU A 56 -8.85 -0.18 15.44
C LEU A 56 -9.24 1.29 15.62
N SER A 57 -8.83 1.87 16.75
CA SER A 57 -8.70 3.33 16.84
C SER A 57 -7.47 3.78 16.08
N ASP A 58 -7.36 5.07 15.79
CA ASP A 58 -6.20 5.66 15.10
C ASP A 58 -4.86 5.27 15.77
N ASP A 59 -4.75 5.40 17.11
CA ASP A 59 -3.55 4.97 17.85
C ASP A 59 -3.21 3.47 17.68
N ASP A 60 -4.24 2.62 17.57
CA ASP A 60 -4.08 1.17 17.42
C ASP A 60 -3.78 0.80 15.95
N PHE A 61 -4.23 1.62 15.00
CA PHE A 61 -3.95 1.51 13.58
C PHE A 61 -2.47 1.81 13.29
N ASP A 62 -1.96 2.92 13.83
CA ASP A 62 -0.55 3.29 13.69
C ASP A 62 0.36 2.22 14.29
N ALA A 63 0.05 1.76 15.52
CA ALA A 63 0.79 0.69 16.17
C ALA A 63 0.73 -0.63 15.37
N TYR A 64 -0.39 -0.92 14.70
CA TYR A 64 -0.52 -2.10 13.85
C TYR A 64 0.39 -2.02 12.61
N LEU A 65 0.46 -0.86 11.95
CA LEU A 65 1.33 -0.67 10.79
C LEU A 65 2.81 -0.62 11.18
N GLU A 66 3.17 0.00 12.31
CA GLU A 66 4.53 -0.05 12.85
C GLU A 66 5.01 -1.48 13.11
N GLU A 67 4.16 -2.32 13.71
CA GLU A 67 4.47 -3.74 13.92
C GLU A 67 4.56 -4.52 12.61
N ALA A 68 3.71 -4.20 11.63
CA ALA A 68 3.80 -4.80 10.30
C ALA A 68 5.11 -4.42 9.60
N ALA A 69 5.54 -3.15 9.69
CA ALA A 69 6.78 -2.65 9.10
C ALA A 69 8.00 -3.42 9.59
N LYS A 70 8.05 -3.78 10.88
CA LYS A 70 9.13 -4.59 11.48
C LYS A 70 9.26 -5.99 10.86
N ALA A 71 8.19 -6.52 10.29
CA ALA A 71 8.18 -7.81 9.61
C ALA A 71 8.60 -7.73 8.13
N VAL A 72 8.68 -6.52 7.55
CA VAL A 72 9.13 -6.29 6.17
C VAL A 72 10.65 -6.38 6.11
N LYS A 73 11.19 -7.27 5.27
CA LYS A 73 12.64 -7.41 5.12
C LYS A 73 13.21 -6.19 4.42
N ALA A 74 14.46 -5.83 4.71
CA ALA A 74 15.12 -4.67 4.12
C ALA A 74 15.03 -4.61 2.59
N GLY A 75 15.25 -5.74 1.90
CA GLY A 75 15.14 -5.82 0.43
C GLY A 75 13.72 -5.92 -0.12
N GLU A 76 12.69 -5.79 0.72
CA GLU A 76 11.26 -5.87 0.35
C GLU A 76 10.52 -4.55 0.64
N LYS A 77 11.18 -3.58 1.28
CA LYS A 77 10.56 -2.31 1.72
C LYS A 77 10.08 -1.46 0.55
N GLU A 78 10.96 -1.19 -0.42
CA GLU A 78 10.60 -0.40 -1.61
C GLU A 78 9.47 -1.06 -2.41
N ALA A 79 9.53 -2.38 -2.58
CA ALA A 79 8.46 -3.13 -3.25
C ALA A 79 7.14 -3.06 -2.46
N THR A 80 7.18 -3.11 -1.12
CA THR A 80 5.98 -2.95 -0.27
C THR A 80 5.39 -1.55 -0.46
N LEU A 81 6.23 -0.51 -0.50
CA LEU A 81 5.81 0.86 -0.73
C LEU A 81 5.18 1.06 -2.12
N LEU A 82 5.81 0.54 -3.17
CA LEU A 82 5.29 0.62 -4.55
C LEU A 82 3.95 -0.11 -4.70
N ILE A 83 3.81 -1.30 -4.10
CA ILE A 83 2.54 -2.03 -4.13
C ILE A 83 1.44 -1.23 -3.42
N SER A 84 1.75 -0.57 -2.31
CA SER A 84 0.80 0.33 -1.64
C SER A 84 0.42 1.52 -2.50
N LEU A 85 1.37 2.12 -3.21
CA LEU A 85 1.11 3.22 -4.14
C LEU A 85 0.18 2.80 -5.29
N GLN A 86 0.38 1.61 -5.86
CA GLN A 86 -0.52 1.07 -6.89
C GLN A 86 -1.97 0.96 -6.40
N VAL A 87 -2.17 0.63 -5.14
CA VAL A 87 -3.51 0.52 -4.53
C VAL A 87 -4.10 1.90 -4.24
N LEU A 88 -3.29 2.83 -3.71
CA LEU A 88 -3.71 4.23 -3.52
C LEU A 88 -4.16 4.86 -4.84
N ALA A 89 -3.44 4.59 -5.93
CA ALA A 89 -3.71 5.13 -7.26
C ALA A 89 -4.72 4.30 -8.09
N SER A 90 -5.38 3.31 -7.50
CA SER A 90 -6.11 2.29 -8.26
C SER A 90 -7.37 2.81 -8.97
N ASP A 91 -7.92 3.95 -8.53
CA ASP A 91 -9.03 4.64 -9.21
C ASP A 91 -8.57 5.66 -10.27
N GLY A 92 -7.25 5.76 -10.49
CA GLY A 92 -6.65 6.68 -11.45
C GLY A 92 -6.44 8.09 -10.91
N VAL A 93 -6.66 8.34 -9.61
CA VAL A 93 -6.42 9.63 -8.97
C VAL A 93 -5.50 9.44 -7.75
N ILE A 94 -4.57 10.37 -7.54
CA ILE A 94 -3.87 10.51 -6.26
C ILE A 94 -4.21 11.87 -5.67
N THR A 95 -4.93 11.84 -4.56
CA THR A 95 -5.26 13.01 -3.76
C THR A 95 -4.13 13.39 -2.80
N ALA A 96 -4.19 14.60 -2.22
CA ALA A 96 -3.28 15.02 -1.16
C ALA A 96 -3.26 14.07 0.04
N ASP A 97 -4.43 13.55 0.46
CA ASP A 97 -4.53 12.62 1.60
C ASP A 97 -3.87 11.26 1.27
N GLU A 98 -4.02 10.76 0.05
CA GLU A 98 -3.36 9.52 -0.40
C GLU A 98 -1.85 9.69 -0.53
N MET A 99 -1.40 10.87 -0.99
CA MET A 99 0.02 11.22 -1.02
C MET A 99 0.61 11.31 0.39
N GLU A 100 -0.10 11.88 1.36
CA GLU A 100 0.33 11.89 2.77
C GLU A 100 0.45 10.46 3.33
N ASN A 101 -0.51 9.58 3.03
CA ASN A 101 -0.45 8.17 3.43
C ASN A 101 0.74 7.44 2.80
N TYR A 102 1.04 7.71 1.51
CA TYR A 102 2.21 7.16 0.84
C TYR A 102 3.50 7.49 1.59
N PHE A 103 3.73 8.77 1.92
CA PHE A 103 4.93 9.18 2.64
C PHE A 103 4.95 8.66 4.09
N ALA A 104 3.80 8.57 4.76
CA ALA A 104 3.71 7.93 6.07
C ALA A 104 4.12 6.44 6.01
N PHE A 105 3.71 5.71 4.96
CA PHE A 105 4.14 4.33 4.77
C PHE A 105 5.65 4.24 4.50
N ALA A 106 6.22 5.17 3.73
CA ALA A 106 7.66 5.24 3.50
C ALA A 106 8.43 5.43 4.82
N GLU A 107 7.98 6.34 5.69
CA GLU A 107 8.56 6.57 7.02
C GLU A 107 8.51 5.30 7.88
N LEU A 108 7.36 4.64 7.96
CA LEU A 108 7.20 3.38 8.72
C LEU A 108 8.12 2.28 8.20
N LEU A 109 8.26 2.19 6.88
CA LEU A 109 9.18 1.27 6.23
C LEU A 109 10.64 1.71 6.37
N GLY A 110 10.93 2.92 6.85
CA GLY A 110 12.28 3.45 6.99
C GLY A 110 12.97 3.65 5.64
N ILE A 111 12.20 4.08 4.64
CA ILE A 111 12.67 4.58 3.35
C ILE A 111 12.80 6.10 3.52
N ASP A 112 13.91 6.68 3.08
CA ASP A 112 14.13 8.12 3.18
C ASP A 112 13.26 8.90 2.19
N ASP A 113 12.92 10.15 2.55
CA ASP A 113 12.03 11.01 1.75
C ASP A 113 12.53 11.22 0.32
N GLU A 114 13.85 11.30 0.11
CA GLU A 114 14.44 11.46 -1.22
C GLU A 114 14.17 10.22 -2.07
N LYS A 115 14.40 9.03 -1.52
CA LYS A 115 14.10 7.77 -2.20
C LYS A 115 12.61 7.55 -2.42
N ALA A 116 11.77 7.88 -1.44
CA ALA A 116 10.32 7.80 -1.59
C ALA A 116 9.82 8.75 -2.70
N SER A 117 10.33 9.98 -2.76
CA SER A 117 9.98 10.92 -3.83
C SER A 117 10.39 10.40 -5.21
N GLU A 118 11.59 9.83 -5.34
CA GLU A 118 12.06 9.22 -6.59
C GLU A 118 11.11 8.08 -7.04
N LEU A 119 10.73 7.19 -6.12
CA LEU A 119 9.81 6.09 -6.42
C LEU A 119 8.40 6.57 -6.81
N PHE A 120 7.93 7.66 -6.21
CA PHE A 120 6.66 8.27 -6.56
C PHE A 120 6.71 8.90 -7.96
N ASP A 121 7.75 9.69 -8.23
CA ASP A 121 7.93 10.34 -9.53
C ASP A 121 8.04 9.30 -10.66
N ASP A 122 8.84 8.24 -10.45
CA ASP A 122 8.96 7.12 -11.40
C ASP A 122 7.59 6.46 -11.68
N PHE A 123 6.79 6.24 -10.63
CA PHE A 123 5.44 5.67 -10.77
C PHE A 123 4.50 6.58 -11.57
N VAL A 124 4.50 7.88 -11.29
CA VAL A 124 3.67 8.86 -12.00
C VAL A 124 4.11 9.01 -13.46
N GLU A 125 5.41 8.97 -13.74
CA GLU A 125 5.93 9.03 -15.12
C GLU A 125 5.53 7.80 -15.96
N GLU A 126 5.37 6.64 -15.33
CA GLU A 126 4.94 5.40 -16.00
C GLU A 126 3.41 5.27 -16.13
N ALA A 127 2.65 6.00 -15.32
CA ALA A 127 1.19 5.94 -15.29
C ALA A 127 0.55 6.96 -16.26
N ASP A 128 0.35 6.56 -17.51
CA ASP A 128 -0.15 7.41 -18.62
C ASP A 128 -1.49 8.15 -18.35
N ASP A 129 -2.38 7.57 -17.53
CA ASP A 129 -3.74 8.07 -17.27
C ASP A 129 -3.96 8.53 -15.81
N LEU A 130 -2.89 8.71 -15.03
CA LEU A 130 -2.99 9.09 -13.62
C LEU A 130 -3.19 10.60 -13.43
N GLU A 131 -4.19 10.99 -12.64
CA GLU A 131 -4.43 12.38 -12.24
C GLU A 131 -3.91 12.65 -10.82
N ILE A 132 -3.22 13.77 -10.62
CA ILE A 132 -2.76 14.21 -9.30
C ILE A 132 -3.63 15.39 -8.84
N GLU A 133 -4.43 15.17 -7.80
CA GLU A 133 -5.26 16.18 -7.15
C GLU A 133 -4.58 16.70 -5.88
N ALA A 134 -3.94 17.87 -5.98
CA ALA A 134 -3.24 18.55 -4.89
C ALA A 134 -3.97 19.80 -4.36
#